data_AF-K1QWZ5-F1
#
_entry.id   AF-K1QWZ5-F1
#
_cell.length_a   1.000
_cell.length_b   1.000
_cell.length_c   1.000
_cell.angle_alpha   90.00
_cell.angle_beta   90.00
_cell.angle_gamma   90.00
#
_symmetry.space_group_name_H-M   'P 1'
#
loop_
_entity.id
_entity.type
_entity.pdbx_description
1 polymer ?
#
loop_
_entity_poly.entity_id
_entity_poly.type
_entity_poly.pdbx_seq_one_letter_code
_entity_poly.pdbx_strand_id
1 'polypeptide(L)'
;MDASYQSRGITRRHKMGQGASQVIGVACEDETDQHNVISYHMVNKLCWVGAWLRGEGYDVSCPNGHVGCTANKNPAEPLSERETGYKIGEKLAKHDLLVKYVTTDGDATSCAGLETALRNTLSPLW
;
A
#
# COMPACT_ATOMS: atom_id res chain seq x y z
N MET A 1 20.21 -21.65 2.99
CA MET A 1 19.35 -20.47 3.19
C MET A 1 19.85 -19.45 2.18
N ASP A 2 19.34 -19.53 0.95
CA ASP A 2 19.73 -18.63 -0.15
C ASP A 2 18.47 -17.93 -0.65
N ALA A 3 18.10 -16.85 0.02
CA ALA A 3 17.13 -15.89 -0.48
C ALA A 3 17.91 -14.76 -1.17
N SER A 4 18.33 -15.01 -2.41
CA SER A 4 18.96 -14.01 -3.26
C SER A 4 17.87 -13.10 -3.87
N TYR A 5 18.11 -11.79 -3.80
CA TYR A 5 17.25 -10.69 -4.28
C TYR A 5 17.12 -10.60 -5.82
N GLN A 6 17.15 -11.72 -6.54
CA GLN A 6 17.08 -11.78 -8.01
C GLN A 6 16.09 -12.82 -8.52
N SER A 7 14.93 -12.98 -7.88
CA SER A 7 13.86 -13.80 -8.45
C SER A 7 13.16 -13.05 -9.59
N ARG A 8 13.22 -13.59 -10.81
CA ARG A 8 12.55 -13.07 -12.04
C ARG A 8 11.02 -13.17 -12.04
N GLY A 9 10.38 -13.50 -10.92
CA GLY A 9 8.93 -13.59 -10.83
C GLY A 9 8.44 -13.79 -9.39
N ILE A 10 7.21 -13.34 -9.14
CA ILE A 10 6.52 -13.49 -7.85
C ILE A 10 5.79 -14.83 -7.87
N THR A 11 6.22 -15.81 -7.06
CA THR A 11 5.44 -17.04 -6.83
C THR A 11 5.37 -17.36 -5.33
N ARG A 12 4.27 -17.98 -4.90
CA ARG A 12 3.91 -18.23 -3.49
C ARG A 12 3.72 -19.72 -3.26
N ARG A 13 4.07 -20.24 -2.07
CA ARG A 13 3.32 -21.38 -1.52
C ARG A 13 2.72 -21.12 -0.14
N HIS A 14 3.41 -20.49 0.81
CA HIS A 14 2.80 -19.81 1.97
C HIS A 14 3.74 -18.66 2.35
N LYS A 15 3.21 -17.42 2.41
CA LYS A 15 3.92 -16.15 2.14
C LYS A 15 5.23 -15.98 2.96
N MET A 16 6.38 -16.02 2.30
CA MET A 16 7.66 -15.52 2.84
C MET A 16 7.71 -14.00 2.70
N GLY A 17 8.28 -13.34 3.71
CA GLY A 17 8.29 -11.88 3.87
C GLY A 17 8.80 -11.15 2.62
N GLN A 18 8.06 -10.13 2.24
CA GLN A 18 8.43 -9.20 1.19
C GLN A 18 9.72 -8.46 1.57
N GLY A 19 10.69 -8.43 0.65
CA GLY A 19 11.99 -7.79 0.87
C GLY A 19 11.87 -6.31 1.29
N ALA A 20 12.86 -5.81 2.03
CA ALA A 20 12.85 -4.46 2.59
C ALA A 20 12.84 -3.34 1.52
N SER A 21 13.05 -3.68 0.24
CA SER A 21 13.09 -2.77 -0.89
C SER A 21 11.77 -2.60 -1.65
N GLN A 22 10.66 -3.07 -1.08
CA GLN A 22 9.39 -3.14 -1.82
C GLN A 22 8.48 -1.93 -1.58
N VAL A 23 7.89 -1.50 -2.69
CA VAL A 23 6.77 -0.56 -2.76
C VAL A 23 5.58 -1.30 -3.34
N ILE A 24 4.41 -1.10 -2.75
CA ILE A 24 3.15 -1.51 -3.37
C ILE A 24 2.25 -0.29 -3.50
N GLY A 25 1.62 -0.14 -4.66
CA GLY A 25 0.64 0.91 -4.90
C GLY A 25 -0.60 0.34 -5.51
N VAL A 26 -1.75 0.87 -5.13
CA VAL A 26 -3.01 0.64 -5.85
C VAL A 26 -3.46 2.00 -6.36
N ALA A 27 -3.74 2.07 -7.66
CA ALA A 27 -4.48 3.15 -8.29
C ALA A 27 -5.92 2.68 -8.49
N CYS A 28 -6.87 3.58 -8.25
CA CYS A 28 -8.26 3.41 -8.65
C CYS A 28 -8.49 4.38 -9.80
N GLU A 29 -8.95 3.84 -10.92
CA GLU A 29 -9.30 4.59 -12.11
C GLU A 29 -10.82 4.66 -12.25
N ASP A 30 -11.31 5.67 -12.96
CA ASP A 30 -12.68 5.67 -13.43
C ASP A 30 -12.82 4.82 -14.70
N GLU A 31 -14.05 4.34 -14.94
CA GLU A 31 -14.40 3.55 -16.13
C GLU A 31 -14.89 4.45 -17.28
N THR A 32 -14.44 5.71 -17.31
CA THR A 32 -14.76 6.63 -18.41
C THR A 32 -13.78 6.45 -19.56
N ASP A 33 -14.12 6.92 -20.77
CA ASP A 33 -13.22 6.88 -21.94
C ASP A 33 -11.85 7.56 -21.68
N GLN A 34 -11.76 8.42 -20.66
CA GLN A 34 -10.54 9.14 -20.28
C GLN A 34 -9.68 8.36 -19.29
N HIS A 35 -10.23 7.36 -18.59
CA HIS A 35 -9.56 6.53 -17.59
C HIS A 35 -8.76 7.35 -16.56
N ASN A 36 -9.41 8.33 -15.93
CA ASN A 36 -8.73 9.20 -14.97
C ASN A 36 -8.44 8.44 -13.68
N VAL A 37 -7.22 8.59 -13.14
CA VAL A 37 -6.88 8.08 -11.80
C VAL A 37 -7.58 8.94 -10.74
N ILE A 38 -8.61 8.39 -10.12
CA ILE A 38 -9.42 9.09 -9.10
C ILE A 38 -8.85 8.95 -7.68
N SER A 39 -8.05 7.91 -7.42
CA SER A 39 -7.40 7.73 -6.13
C SER A 39 -6.17 6.86 -6.26
N TYR A 40 -5.18 7.14 -5.42
CA TYR A 40 -3.94 6.37 -5.35
C TYR A 40 -3.46 6.27 -3.92
N HIS A 41 -2.93 5.11 -3.55
CA HIS A 41 -2.19 4.96 -2.30
C HIS A 41 -0.95 4.11 -2.53
N MET A 42 0.20 4.66 -2.10
CA MET A 42 1.49 3.97 -2.11
C MET A 42 1.87 3.60 -0.69
N VAL A 43 2.27 2.36 -0.48
CA VAL A 43 2.94 1.90 0.73
C VAL A 43 4.38 1.57 0.38
N ASN A 44 5.30 2.24 1.05
CA ASN A 44 6.72 2.28 0.75
C ASN A 44 7.56 2.09 2.02
N LYS A 45 8.51 1.16 1.96
CA LYS A 45 9.55 0.95 3.00
C LYS A 45 10.89 1.61 2.67
N LEU A 46 11.05 2.11 1.45
CA LEU A 46 12.28 2.72 0.96
C LEU A 46 12.47 4.10 1.57
N CYS A 47 13.53 4.24 2.36
CA CYS A 47 14.09 5.53 2.71
C CYS A 47 15.60 5.53 2.54
N TRP A 48 16.06 6.23 1.50
CA TRP A 48 17.48 6.38 1.19
C TRP A 48 18.22 7.09 2.33
N VAL A 49 17.67 8.20 2.82
CA VAL A 49 18.27 8.96 3.92
C VAL A 49 18.36 8.10 5.19
N GLY A 50 17.30 7.34 5.52
CA GLY A 50 17.32 6.41 6.64
C GLY A 50 18.36 5.30 6.47
N ALA A 51 18.54 4.78 5.24
CA ALA A 51 19.57 3.78 4.96
C ALA A 51 20.99 4.36 5.10
N TRP A 52 21.20 5.57 4.60
CA TRP A 52 22.46 6.29 4.74
C TRP A 52 22.79 6.56 6.22
N LEU A 53 21.84 7.08 7.00
CA LEU A 53 22.02 7.33 8.44
C LEU A 53 22.37 6.06 9.23
N ARG A 54 21.75 4.92 8.92
CA ARG A 54 22.13 3.62 9.51
C ARG A 54 23.55 3.21 9.14
N GLY A 55 23.98 3.49 7.91
CA GLY A 55 25.36 3.24 7.45
C GLY A 55 26.40 4.05 8.22
N GLU A 56 26.05 5.27 8.63
CA GLU A 56 26.86 6.14 9.49
C GLU A 56 26.81 5.74 10.98
N GLY A 57 26.02 4.73 11.33
CA GLY A 57 25.91 4.22 12.70
C GLY A 57 24.83 4.88 13.56
N TYR A 58 23.95 5.71 12.98
CA TYR A 58 22.80 6.26 13.70
C TYR A 58 21.68 5.22 13.85
N ASP A 59 21.06 5.18 15.02
CA ASP A 59 19.94 4.30 15.30
C ASP A 59 18.63 4.87 14.72
N VAL A 60 18.31 4.47 13.48
CA VAL A 60 17.17 4.97 12.71
C VAL A 60 16.36 3.82 12.12
N SER A 61 15.09 3.66 12.52
CA SER A 61 14.22 2.54 12.11
C SER A 61 13.13 2.86 11.06
N CYS A 62 12.93 4.15 10.72
CA CYS A 62 12.01 4.74 9.72
C CYS A 62 10.60 4.13 9.59
N PRO A 63 9.64 4.75 10.30
CA PRO A 63 8.55 5.53 9.70
C PRO A 63 8.49 6.87 10.42
N ASN A 64 9.11 7.85 9.78
CA ASN A 64 9.24 9.26 10.17
C ASN A 64 10.13 9.58 11.39
N GLY A 65 11.02 8.69 11.80
CA GLY A 65 12.06 8.93 12.80
C GLY A 65 13.25 9.82 12.36
N HIS A 66 13.13 10.57 11.26
CA HIS A 66 14.13 11.59 10.86
C HIS A 66 13.54 12.56 9.81
N VAL A 67 14.19 13.71 9.64
CA VAL A 67 13.82 14.70 8.61
C VAL A 67 14.05 14.11 7.22
N GLY A 68 13.07 14.25 6.32
CA GLY A 68 13.14 13.73 4.96
C GLY A 68 12.89 12.22 4.83
N CYS A 69 12.24 11.60 5.83
CA CYS A 69 11.82 10.21 5.72
C CYS A 69 10.78 10.02 4.61
N THR A 70 11.05 9.09 3.70
CA THR A 70 10.17 8.73 2.58
C THR A 70 9.46 7.40 2.80
N ALA A 71 9.85 6.63 3.81
CA ALA A 71 9.18 5.40 4.18
C ALA A 71 7.93 5.73 5.01
N ASN A 72 6.80 5.13 4.65
CA ASN A 72 5.53 5.26 5.37
C ASN A 72 5.11 3.98 6.09
N LYS A 73 5.94 2.94 6.02
CA LYS A 73 5.76 1.67 6.71
C LYS A 73 7.09 1.16 7.23
N ASN A 74 7.09 0.51 8.39
CA ASN A 74 8.31 -0.03 8.95
C ASN A 74 8.90 -1.13 8.03
N PRO A 75 10.22 -1.32 8.04
CA PRO A 75 10.87 -2.38 7.28
C PRO A 75 10.30 -3.78 7.56
N ALA A 76 10.01 -4.07 8.84
CA ALA A 76 9.51 -5.37 9.29
C ALA A 76 8.01 -5.59 9.04
N GLU A 77 7.22 -4.54 8.80
CA GLU A 77 5.77 -4.67 8.62
C GLU A 77 5.43 -5.21 7.23
N PRO A 78 4.51 -6.18 7.08
CA PRO A 78 4.13 -6.69 5.76
C PRO A 78 3.40 -5.63 4.93
N LEU A 79 3.59 -5.62 3.61
CA LEU A 79 2.72 -4.84 2.72
C LEU A 79 1.42 -5.62 2.49
N SER A 80 0.31 -4.90 2.36
CA SER A 80 -1.04 -5.47 2.25
C SER A 80 -1.87 -4.70 1.26
N GLU A 81 -2.26 -5.34 0.16
CA GLU A 81 -3.20 -4.75 -0.82
C GLU A 81 -4.54 -4.40 -0.20
N ARG A 82 -5.02 -5.23 0.73
CA ARG A 82 -6.24 -4.95 1.50
C ARG A 82 -6.12 -3.64 2.27
N GLU A 83 -4.99 -3.38 2.89
CA GLU A 83 -4.76 -2.13 3.63
C GLU A 83 -4.68 -0.93 2.66
N THR A 84 -4.02 -1.11 1.52
CA THR A 84 -3.98 -0.08 0.47
C THR A 84 -5.39 0.24 -0.05
N GLY A 85 -6.20 -0.78 -0.32
CA GLY A 85 -7.59 -0.64 -0.72
C GLY A 85 -8.45 0.05 0.34
N TYR A 86 -8.24 -0.29 1.62
CA TYR A 86 -8.89 0.42 2.73
C TYR A 86 -8.54 1.91 2.74
N LYS A 87 -7.27 2.27 2.58
CA LYS A 87 -6.84 3.68 2.51
C LYS A 87 -7.41 4.44 1.32
N ILE A 88 -7.58 3.78 0.19
CA ILE A 88 -8.27 4.34 -0.97
C ILE A 88 -9.74 4.57 -0.67
N GLY A 89 -10.42 3.58 -0.09
CA GLY A 89 -11.81 3.70 0.32
C GLY A 89 -12.04 4.82 1.34
N GLU A 90 -11.15 4.99 2.32
CA GLU A 90 -11.20 6.11 3.27
C GLU A 90 -11.10 7.47 2.56
N LYS A 91 -10.21 7.59 1.55
CA LYS A 91 -10.08 8.84 0.78
C LYS A 91 -11.36 9.13 -0.01
N LEU A 92 -11.91 8.14 -0.70
CA LEU A 92 -13.14 8.28 -1.49
C LEU A 92 -14.32 8.64 -0.59
N ALA A 93 -14.48 7.94 0.54
CA ALA A 93 -15.54 8.22 1.51
C ALA A 93 -15.46 9.63 2.10
N LYS A 94 -14.25 10.15 2.37
CA LYS A 94 -14.07 11.54 2.85
C LYS A 94 -14.54 12.61 1.87
N HIS A 95 -14.71 12.24 0.59
CA HIS A 95 -15.26 13.10 -0.44
C HIS A 95 -16.73 12.77 -0.77
N ASP A 96 -17.42 12.03 0.12
CA ASP A 96 -18.80 11.57 -0.05
C ASP A 96 -19.01 10.77 -1.36
N LEU A 97 -17.95 10.12 -1.85
CA LEU A 97 -18.01 9.29 -3.06
C LEU A 97 -18.35 7.85 -2.70
N LEU A 98 -19.46 7.38 -3.27
CA LEU A 98 -19.89 5.98 -3.19
C LEU A 98 -19.30 5.17 -4.33
N VAL A 99 -18.77 3.99 -4.01
CA VAL A 99 -18.25 3.04 -4.99
C VAL A 99 -19.24 1.90 -5.11
N LYS A 100 -19.85 1.76 -6.30
CA LYS A 100 -20.86 0.72 -6.57
C LYS A 100 -20.24 -0.60 -7.03
N TYR A 101 -19.20 -0.51 -7.85
CA TYR A 101 -18.50 -1.65 -8.42
C TYR A 101 -17.00 -1.42 -8.28
N VAL A 102 -16.27 -2.50 -7.97
CA VAL A 102 -14.81 -2.52 -7.95
C VAL A 102 -14.37 -3.73 -8.73
N THR A 103 -13.55 -3.50 -9.74
CA THR A 103 -12.91 -4.56 -10.53
C THR A 103 -11.47 -4.70 -10.07
N THR A 104 -11.06 -5.92 -9.75
CA THR A 104 -9.67 -6.22 -9.41
C THR A 104 -9.23 -7.49 -10.13
N ASP A 105 -7.92 -7.68 -10.26
CA ASP A 105 -7.37 -8.97 -10.67
C ASP A 105 -7.78 -10.07 -9.65
N GLY A 106 -7.89 -11.32 -10.09
CA GLY A 106 -8.62 -12.39 -9.40
C GLY A 106 -8.17 -12.68 -7.97
N ASP A 107 -6.88 -12.50 -7.66
CA ASP A 107 -6.31 -12.74 -6.32
C ASP A 107 -6.15 -11.47 -5.47
N ALA A 108 -6.55 -10.30 -6.00
CA ALA A 108 -6.34 -9.02 -5.33
C ALA A 108 -7.31 -8.84 -4.15
N THR A 109 -6.77 -8.38 -3.01
CA THR A 109 -7.55 -8.20 -1.77
C THR A 109 -7.93 -6.74 -1.49
N SER A 110 -7.62 -5.82 -2.42
CA SER A 110 -7.91 -4.39 -2.33
C SER A 110 -9.41 -4.09 -2.28
N CYS A 111 -10.23 -4.83 -3.03
CA CYS A 111 -11.69 -4.69 -3.04
C CYS A 111 -12.30 -4.86 -1.64
N ALA A 112 -11.93 -5.93 -0.93
CA ALA A 112 -12.41 -6.19 0.43
C ALA A 112 -11.98 -5.09 1.42
N GLY A 113 -10.79 -4.51 1.21
CA GLY A 113 -10.31 -3.37 1.99
C GLY A 113 -11.16 -2.12 1.77
N LEU A 114 -11.40 -1.78 0.51
CA LEU A 114 -12.18 -0.64 0.09
C LEU A 114 -13.62 -0.73 0.62
N GLU A 115 -14.27 -1.89 0.46
CA GLU A 115 -15.62 -2.14 0.99
C GLU A 115 -15.69 -1.91 2.50
N THR A 116 -14.72 -2.44 3.25
CA THR A 116 -14.63 -2.24 4.71
C THR A 116 -14.52 -0.75 5.06
N ALA A 117 -13.72 0.01 4.32
CA ALA A 117 -13.52 1.44 4.56
C ALA A 117 -14.79 2.26 4.31
N LEU A 118 -15.49 1.99 3.21
CA LEU A 118 -16.72 2.70 2.88
C LEU A 118 -17.79 2.44 3.95
N ARG A 119 -17.99 1.17 4.35
CA ARG A 119 -18.96 0.79 5.38
C ARG A 119 -18.72 1.52 6.70
N ASN A 120 -17.46 1.64 7.12
CA ASN A 120 -17.11 2.28 8.39
C ASN A 120 -17.22 3.80 8.35
N THR A 121 -17.03 4.42 7.18
CA THR A 121 -16.90 5.89 7.07
C THR A 121 -18.21 6.57 6.71
N LEU A 122 -19.06 5.93 5.92
CA LEU A 122 -20.28 6.56 5.39
C LEU A 122 -21.58 6.04 6.04
N SER A 123 -21.55 5.02 6.91
CA SER A 123 -22.77 4.57 7.61
C SER A 123 -23.08 5.53 8.79
N PRO A 124 -24.33 6.03 8.92
CA PRO A 124 -25.60 5.38 8.58
C PRO A 124 -26.33 5.93 7.36
N LEU A 125 -25.65 6.55 6.38
CA LEU A 125 -26.31 6.97 5.14
C LEU A 125 -26.76 5.78 4.27
N TRP A 126 -26.50 4.55 4.73
CA TRP A 126 -26.82 3.26 4.14
C TRP A 126 -26.64 2.14 5.18
#